data_AF-A0A7K7X7I7-F1
#
_entry.id   AF-A0A7K7X7I7-F1
#
_cell.length_a   1.000
_cell.length_b   1.000
_cell.length_c   1.000
_cell.angle_alpha   90.00
_cell.angle_beta   90.00
_cell.angle_gamma   90.00
#
_symmetry.space_group_name_H-M   'P 1'
#
loop_
_entity.id
_entity.type
_entity.pdbx_description
1 polymer ?
#
loop_
_entity_poly.entity_id
_entity_poly.type
_entity_poly.pdbx_seq_one_letter_code
_entity_poly.pdbx_strand_id
1 'polypeptide(L)'
;RNGIYPLMNFAVSRPHALPRALSQPQEDPQKAKTPTPEPFDVETRKVVQMQCNMELNEDKSQWHLTLLLILEDKLHRQLSYDLLPS
;
A
#
# COMPACT_ATOMS: atom_id res chain seq x y z
N ARG A 1 7.03 -23.64 28.00
CA ARG A 1 5.79 -22.87 28.25
C ARG A 1 5.78 -21.73 27.23
N ASN A 2 5.33 -21.99 26.01
CA ASN A 2 5.36 -21.03 24.90
C ASN A 2 3.94 -20.47 24.76
N GLY A 3 3.67 -19.34 25.39
CA GLY A 3 2.40 -18.64 25.24
C GLY A 3 2.53 -17.56 24.18
N ILE A 4 1.76 -17.68 23.09
CA ILE A 4 1.54 -16.57 22.17
C ILE A 4 0.42 -15.72 22.79
N TYR A 5 0.76 -14.49 23.20
CA TYR A 5 -0.23 -13.53 23.67
C TYR A 5 -1.05 -12.98 22.50
N PRO A 6 -2.38 -12.82 22.62
CA PRO A 6 -3.19 -12.28 21.55
C PRO A 6 -2.94 -10.77 21.42
N LEU A 7 -2.45 -10.33 20.26
CA LEU A 7 -2.40 -8.91 19.88
C LEU A 7 -3.79 -8.46 19.41
N MET A 8 -4.72 -8.30 20.34
CA MET A 8 -6.01 -7.64 20.07
C MET A 8 -5.92 -6.16 20.40
N ASN A 9 -6.22 -5.33 19.40
CA ASN A 9 -6.38 -3.90 19.56
C ASN A 9 -7.69 -3.65 20.34
N PHE A 10 -7.59 -3.19 21.59
CA PHE A 10 -8.74 -2.89 22.43
C PHE A 10 -9.53 -1.70 21.85
N ALA A 11 -10.56 -1.98 21.06
CA ALA A 11 -11.62 -1.02 20.79
C ALA A 11 -12.81 -1.36 21.69
N VAL A 12 -12.96 -0.60 22.77
CA VAL A 12 -14.12 -0.61 23.65
C VAL A 12 -15.36 -0.27 22.82
N SER A 13 -16.29 -1.20 22.67
CA SER A 13 -17.66 -0.89 22.27
C SER A 13 -18.56 -0.95 23.50
N ARG A 14 -19.07 0.22 23.90
CA ARG A 14 -20.13 0.41 24.89
C ARG A 14 -21.32 1.06 24.13
N PRO A 15 -22.61 0.95 24.53
CA PRO A 15 -23.38 -0.09 25.24
C PRO A 15 -24.70 -0.50 24.51
N HIS A 16 -25.46 -1.41 25.14
CA HIS A 16 -26.93 -1.63 25.06
C HIS A 16 -27.54 -2.55 23.98
N ALA A 17 -27.77 -3.80 24.43
CA ALA A 17 -28.98 -4.64 24.32
C ALA A 17 -29.80 -4.65 23.03
N LEU A 18 -29.91 -5.83 22.38
CA LEU A 18 -31.13 -6.22 21.66
C LEU A 18 -31.42 -7.74 21.79
N PRO A 19 -32.69 -8.16 21.95
CA PRO A 19 -33.06 -9.57 22.08
C PRO A 19 -32.98 -10.30 20.74
N ARG A 20 -32.56 -11.57 20.78
CA ARG A 20 -32.62 -12.48 19.61
C ARG A 20 -34.07 -12.68 19.16
N ALA A 21 -34.33 -12.46 17.87
CA ALA A 21 -35.42 -13.13 17.16
C ALA A 21 -35.02 -13.38 15.71
N LEU A 22 -35.28 -14.61 15.29
CA LEU A 22 -34.92 -15.22 14.00
C LEU A 22 -35.86 -14.75 12.87
N SER A 23 -35.32 -14.51 11.68
CA SER A 23 -36.06 -14.69 10.42
C SER A 23 -35.11 -14.79 9.22
N GLN A 24 -34.88 -16.05 8.82
CA GLN A 24 -34.73 -16.63 7.46
C GLN A 24 -33.88 -16.00 6.34
N PRO A 25 -33.42 -16.83 5.37
CA PRO A 25 -32.24 -16.58 4.55
C PRO A 25 -32.60 -15.87 3.23
N GLN A 26 -31.74 -14.95 2.81
CA GLN A 26 -31.72 -14.48 1.43
C GLN A 26 -30.36 -14.83 0.84
N GLU A 27 -30.37 -15.84 -0.04
CA GLU A 27 -29.31 -16.03 -1.01
C GLU A 27 -29.27 -14.78 -1.89
N ASP A 28 -28.23 -13.97 -1.77
CA ASP A 28 -27.90 -12.93 -2.75
C ASP A 28 -26.52 -13.24 -3.36
N PRO A 29 -26.40 -13.14 -4.68
CA PRO A 29 -25.23 -13.57 -5.44
C PRO A 29 -24.14 -12.50 -5.36
N GLN A 30 -22.93 -12.87 -5.79
CA GLN A 30 -21.73 -12.03 -5.86
C GLN A 30 -20.92 -12.00 -4.55
N LYS A 31 -20.31 -13.16 -4.29
CA LYS A 31 -18.99 -13.24 -3.64
C LYS A 31 -17.95 -12.56 -4.54
N ALA A 32 -18.04 -11.24 -4.69
CA ALA A 32 -16.99 -10.43 -5.27
C ALA A 32 -15.80 -10.56 -4.32
N LYS A 33 -14.82 -11.38 -4.71
CA LYS A 33 -13.51 -11.40 -4.08
C LYS A 33 -12.92 -10.02 -4.29
N THR A 34 -13.14 -9.11 -3.34
CA THR A 34 -12.32 -7.91 -3.25
C THR A 34 -10.88 -8.38 -3.12
N PRO A 35 -9.99 -8.07 -4.08
CA PRO A 35 -8.57 -8.32 -3.87
C PRO A 35 -8.20 -7.42 -2.70
N THR A 36 -7.92 -8.00 -1.54
CA THR A 36 -7.28 -7.24 -0.46
C THR A 36 -5.98 -6.71 -1.06
N PRO A 37 -5.81 -5.39 -1.30
CA PRO A 37 -4.55 -4.89 -1.82
C PRO A 37 -3.46 -5.27 -0.81
N GLU A 38 -2.38 -5.87 -1.30
CA GLU A 38 -1.26 -6.18 -0.42
C GLU A 38 -0.80 -4.90 0.29
N PRO A 39 -0.50 -4.98 1.59
CA PRO A 39 -0.04 -3.82 2.33
C PRO A 39 1.22 -3.28 1.65
N PHE A 40 1.14 -2.03 1.18
CA PHE A 40 2.26 -1.35 0.55
C PHE A 40 3.25 -0.90 1.62
N ASP A 41 4.52 -1.28 1.47
CA ASP A 41 5.60 -0.79 2.32
C ASP A 41 5.90 0.67 1.97
N VAL A 42 5.48 1.59 2.85
CA VAL A 42 5.72 3.03 2.68
C VAL A 42 7.12 3.34 3.17
N GLU A 43 7.95 3.87 2.29
CA GLU A 43 9.29 4.36 2.60
C GLU A 43 9.22 5.54 3.60
N THR A 44 9.68 5.35 4.83
CA THR A 44 9.67 6.40 5.88
C THR A 44 11.00 7.12 6.03
N ARG A 45 12.07 6.66 5.37
CA ARG A 45 13.42 7.25 5.48
C ARG A 45 13.47 8.63 4.84
N LYS A 46 14.20 9.56 5.46
CA LYS A 46 14.38 10.92 4.90
C LYS A 46 15.34 10.90 3.72
N VAL A 47 14.93 11.51 2.61
CA VAL A 47 15.82 11.81 1.47
C VAL A 47 16.71 13.00 1.82
N VAL A 48 18.03 12.82 1.77
CA VAL A 48 19.01 13.89 2.02
C VAL A 48 19.52 14.52 0.73
N GLN A 49 19.52 13.78 -0.38
CA GLN A 49 19.87 14.29 -1.70
C GLN A 49 19.09 13.52 -2.77
N MET A 50 18.76 14.21 -3.86
CA MET A 50 18.13 13.64 -5.05
C MET A 50 18.91 14.07 -6.28
N GLN A 51 19.17 13.11 -7.17
CA GLN A 51 19.61 13.37 -8.54
C GLN A 51 18.53 12.90 -9.50
N CYS A 52 18.29 13.68 -10.55
CA CYS A 52 17.26 13.43 -11.54
C CYS A 52 17.90 13.45 -12.93
N ASN A 53 17.61 12.43 -13.72
CA ASN A 53 17.99 12.36 -15.13
C ASN A 53 16.73 12.12 -15.97
N MET A 54 16.64 12.83 -17.09
CA MET A 54 15.51 12.73 -18.00
C MET A 54 16.04 12.57 -19.42
N GLU A 55 15.78 11.42 -20.00
CA GLU A 55 16.30 11.02 -21.30
C GLU A 55 15.12 10.75 -22.24
N LEU A 56 15.26 11.12 -23.50
CA LEU A 56 14.26 10.76 -24.50
C LEU A 56 14.64 9.37 -25.05
N ASN A 57 13.67 8.45 -25.09
CA ASN A 57 13.86 7.11 -25.64
C ASN A 57 14.38 7.18 -27.10
N GLU A 58 15.10 6.16 -27.56
CA GLU A 58 15.64 6.04 -28.93
C GLU A 58 14.58 6.30 -30.01
N ASP A 59 13.35 5.82 -29.78
CA ASP A 59 12.21 6.01 -30.68
C ASP A 59 11.59 7.41 -30.61
N LYS A 60 12.13 8.28 -29.74
CA LYS A 60 11.70 9.66 -29.48
C LYS A 60 10.22 9.81 -29.09
N SER A 61 9.60 8.71 -28.67
CA SER A 61 8.17 8.61 -28.38
C SER A 61 7.84 8.82 -26.90
N GLN A 62 8.84 8.68 -26.02
CA GLN A 62 8.65 8.63 -24.57
C GLN A 62 9.87 9.19 -23.82
N TRP A 63 9.61 9.89 -22.72
CA TRP A 63 10.65 10.31 -21.79
C TRP A 63 10.87 9.27 -20.71
N HIS A 64 12.12 8.87 -20.49
CA HIS A 64 12.56 8.03 -19.39
C HIS A 64 13.10 8.91 -18.26
N LEU A 65 12.48 8.83 -17.09
CA LEU A 65 12.89 9.53 -15.88
C LEU A 65 13.60 8.54 -14.96
N THR A 66 14.82 8.89 -14.53
CA THR A 66 15.54 8.16 -13.48
C THR A 66 15.83 9.08 -12.31
N LEU A 67 15.46 8.65 -11.10
CA LEU A 67 15.76 9.31 -9.85
C LEU A 67 16.75 8.48 -9.04
N LEU A 68 17.85 9.09 -8.60
CA LEU A 68 18.73 8.53 -7.57
C LEU A 68 18.49 9.26 -6.26
N LEU A 69 17.94 8.55 -5.29
CA LEU A 69 17.65 9.03 -3.95
C LEU A 69 18.77 8.57 -3.01
N ILE A 70 19.40 9.52 -2.31
CA ILE A 70 20.32 9.25 -1.22
C ILE A 70 19.56 9.54 0.07
N LEU A 71 19.43 8.51 0.90
CA LEU A 71 18.69 8.55 2.17
C LEU A 71 19.63 8.86 3.34
N GLU A 72 19.07 9.28 4.47
CA GLU A 72 19.82 9.69 5.66
C GLU A 72 20.67 8.56 6.30
N ASP A 73 20.23 7.32 6.15
CA ASP A 73 20.96 6.11 6.56
C ASP A 73 22.06 5.72 5.55
N LYS A 74 22.32 6.60 4.57
CA LYS A 74 23.24 6.42 3.44
C LYS A 74 22.80 5.34 2.46
N LEU A 75 21.53 4.90 2.52
CA LEU A 75 20.99 4.02 1.49
C LEU A 75 20.83 4.79 0.18
N HIS A 76 21.29 4.20 -0.92
CA HIS A 76 21.07 4.70 -2.27
C HIS A 76 19.95 3.89 -2.92
N ARG A 77 18.90 4.57 -3.39
CA ARG A 77 17.75 3.94 -4.06
C ARG A 77 17.53 4.57 -5.42
N GLN A 78 17.46 3.75 -6.45
CA GLN A 78 17.14 4.18 -7.81
C GLN A 78 15.68 3.88 -8.14
N LEU A 79 14.99 4.86 -8.72
CA LEU A 79 13.63 4.73 -9.26
C LEU A 79 13.66 5.10 -10.74
N SER A 80 12.93 4.35 -11.57
CA SER A 80 12.81 4.59 -13.00
C SER A 80 11.33 4.66 -13.38
N TYR A 81 10.98 5.57 -14.28
CA TYR A 81 9.61 5.78 -14.75
C TYR A 81 9.57 6.23 -16.21
N ASP A 82 8.67 5.62 -16.97
CA ASP A 82 8.45 5.89 -18.39
C ASP A 82 7.22 6.78 -18.59
N LEU A 83 7.43 8.02 -19.02
CA LEU A 83 6.38 9.02 -19.25
C LEU A 83 5.70 8.74 -20.59
N LEU A 84 4.53 8.12 -20.56
CA LEU A 84 3.69 7.94 -21.74
C LEU A 84 3.17 9.30 -22.23
N PRO A 85 3.13 9.56 -23.55
CA PRO A 85 2.49 10.74 -24.10
C PRO A 85 0.99 10.75 -23.73
N SER A 86 0.49 11.90 -23.24
CA SER A 86 -0.91 12.11 -22.85
C SER A 86 -1.83 12.40 -24.03
#